data_AF-A0A640P0X8-F1
#
_entry.id   AF-A0A640P0X8-F1
#
_cell.length_a   1.000
_cell.length_b   1.000
_cell.length_c   1.000
_cell.angle_alpha   90.00
_cell.angle_beta   90.00
_cell.angle_gamma   90.00
#
_symmetry.space_group_name_H-M   'P 1'
#
loop_
_entity.id
_entity.type
_entity.pdbx_description
1 polymer ?
#
loop_
_entity_poly.entity_id
_entity_poly.type
_entity_poly.pdbx_seq_one_letter_code
_entity_poly.pdbx_strand_id
1 'polypeptide(L)'
;MLAKIFKHLKARDTATTPKEEPANVAVSMWRDTGQVYYLENTLKLTYQSNSGAITIEKMSLESLPRVLKELQNLDRNTSLARQEVANQTDAFNVSVCGVTWQRSHDGKNVRIKALPEAAVLRSPTACFTKSQAVFKHAFMLEHDDLLSPTSSTSKPGIYTYNRISIAEFTEQLKRSNAQLAPSKKAKLGIQYDNFARAFTEHEQGIIDQLLQSDLSEYPEKNEPGLSFFSNDEKSR
;
A
#
# COMPACT_ATOMS: atom_id res chain seq x y z
N MET A 1 -69.74 5.35 -12.53
CA MET A 1 -68.62 6.32 -12.61
C MET A 1 -67.26 5.77 -12.15
N LEU A 2 -67.16 4.63 -11.46
CA LEU A 2 -65.87 4.04 -11.05
C LEU A 2 -65.11 3.34 -12.20
N ALA A 3 -65.79 2.83 -13.22
CA ALA A 3 -65.15 2.12 -14.35
C ALA A 3 -64.24 3.00 -15.23
N LYS A 4 -64.48 4.33 -15.27
CA LYS A 4 -63.62 5.26 -16.03
C LYS A 4 -62.32 5.57 -15.28
N ILE A 5 -62.33 5.52 -13.95
CA ILE A 5 -61.15 5.76 -13.10
C ILE A 5 -60.16 4.58 -13.24
N PHE A 6 -60.65 3.34 -13.26
CA PHE A 6 -59.80 2.16 -13.46
C PHE A 6 -59.18 2.07 -14.87
N LYS A 7 -59.86 2.58 -15.91
CA LYS A 7 -59.28 2.66 -17.26
C LYS A 7 -58.11 3.65 -17.34
N HIS A 8 -58.18 4.77 -16.61
CA HIS A 8 -57.07 5.73 -16.57
C HIS A 8 -55.88 5.26 -15.71
N LEU A 9 -56.09 4.38 -14.74
CA LEU A 9 -54.99 3.74 -14.00
C LEU A 9 -54.31 2.63 -14.82
N LYS A 10 -55.07 1.76 -15.51
CA LYS A 10 -54.48 0.75 -16.42
C LYS A 10 -53.80 1.34 -17.66
N ALA A 11 -54.24 2.50 -18.14
CA ALA A 11 -53.58 3.22 -19.22
C ALA A 11 -52.30 3.96 -18.75
N ARG A 12 -52.14 4.18 -17.44
CA ARG A 12 -50.91 4.71 -16.84
C ARG A 12 -49.85 3.62 -16.64
N ASP A 13 -50.25 2.38 -16.41
CA ASP A 13 -49.33 1.23 -16.30
C ASP A 13 -48.81 0.73 -17.65
N THR A 14 -49.51 1.03 -18.76
CA THR A 14 -49.13 0.58 -20.11
C THR A 14 -48.46 1.66 -20.96
N ALA A 15 -48.23 2.85 -20.40
CA ALA A 15 -47.41 3.92 -21.00
C ALA A 15 -46.16 4.19 -20.15
N THR A 16 -45.52 3.12 -19.66
CA THR A 16 -44.11 3.21 -19.30
C THR A 16 -43.36 2.97 -20.60
N THR A 17 -43.04 4.06 -21.31
CA THR A 17 -41.91 4.06 -22.25
C THR A 17 -40.77 3.30 -21.58
N PRO A 18 -40.05 2.40 -22.29
CA PRO A 18 -38.84 1.84 -21.73
C PRO A 18 -37.98 3.04 -21.36
N LYS A 19 -37.85 3.26 -20.06
CA LYS A 19 -36.91 4.23 -19.53
C LYS A 19 -35.58 3.64 -19.99
N GLU A 20 -35.00 4.20 -21.05
CA GLU A 20 -33.60 3.97 -21.33
C GLU A 20 -32.91 4.32 -20.01
N GLU A 21 -32.52 3.27 -19.27
CA GLU A 21 -31.53 3.44 -18.22
C GLU A 21 -30.40 4.20 -18.89
N PRO A 22 -29.94 5.33 -18.32
CA PRO A 22 -28.81 6.01 -18.90
C PRO A 22 -27.71 4.96 -19.07
N ALA A 23 -27.35 4.68 -20.32
CA ALA A 23 -26.38 3.67 -20.74
C ALA A 23 -24.95 4.12 -20.39
N ASN A 24 -24.78 4.55 -19.15
CA ASN A 24 -23.55 4.98 -18.52
C ASN A 24 -23.48 4.35 -17.12
N VAL A 25 -23.88 3.08 -16.99
CA VAL A 25 -23.23 2.24 -15.99
C VAL A 25 -21.81 2.06 -16.51
N ALA A 26 -20.89 2.88 -16.00
CA ALA A 26 -19.47 2.76 -16.30
C ALA A 26 -18.96 1.42 -15.71
N VAL A 27 -19.20 0.32 -16.42
CA VAL A 27 -18.70 -0.99 -16.05
C VAL A 27 -17.20 -0.97 -16.26
N SER A 28 -16.43 -1.22 -15.19
CA SER A 28 -14.97 -1.31 -15.28
C SER A 28 -14.59 -2.31 -16.38
N MET A 29 -13.85 -1.84 -17.39
CA MET A 29 -13.28 -2.69 -18.45
C MET A 29 -12.24 -3.69 -17.92
N TRP A 30 -11.82 -3.54 -16.66
CA TRP A 30 -10.77 -4.31 -16.00
C TRP A 30 -11.36 -5.15 -14.87
N ARG A 31 -11.09 -6.45 -14.90
CA ARG A 31 -11.53 -7.42 -13.90
C ARG A 31 -10.34 -7.98 -13.13
N ASP A 32 -10.41 -7.96 -11.80
CA ASP A 32 -9.37 -8.55 -10.95
C ASP A 32 -9.28 -10.07 -11.13
N THR A 33 -8.05 -10.59 -11.11
CA THR A 33 -7.78 -12.02 -11.35
C THR A 33 -7.85 -12.89 -10.09
N GLY A 34 -8.17 -12.33 -8.92
CA GLY A 34 -8.19 -13.06 -7.65
C GLY A 34 -6.82 -13.19 -6.96
N GLN A 35 -5.74 -12.84 -7.67
CA GLN A 35 -4.38 -13.14 -7.25
C GLN A 35 -3.64 -11.89 -6.76
N VAL A 36 -3.02 -11.99 -5.59
CA VAL A 36 -2.25 -10.92 -4.97
C VAL A 36 -0.85 -11.43 -4.67
N TYR A 37 0.15 -10.65 -5.06
CA TYR A 37 1.54 -10.82 -4.64
C TYR A 37 1.85 -9.79 -3.57
N TYR A 38 2.25 -10.24 -2.38
CA TYR A 38 2.61 -9.40 -1.26
C TYR A 38 4.07 -8.96 -1.37
N LEU A 39 4.32 -7.67 -1.22
CA LEU A 39 5.63 -7.06 -1.30
C LEU A 39 6.25 -7.03 0.11
N GLU A 40 6.97 -8.08 0.50
CA GLU A 40 7.51 -8.22 1.87
C GLU A 40 8.40 -7.03 2.30
N ASN A 41 9.07 -6.37 1.36
CA ASN A 41 9.89 -5.17 1.60
C ASN A 41 9.08 -3.90 1.92
N THR A 42 7.77 -3.94 1.78
CA THR A 42 6.85 -2.85 2.13
C THR A 42 6.25 -3.01 3.52
N LEU A 43 6.82 -3.91 4.34
CA LEU A 43 6.41 -4.12 5.71
C LEU A 43 6.53 -2.83 6.52
N LYS A 44 5.41 -2.41 7.11
CA LYS A 44 5.31 -1.26 8.02
C LYS A 44 4.76 -1.70 9.35
N LEU A 45 5.34 -1.22 10.43
CA LEU A 45 4.77 -1.29 11.78
C LEU A 45 4.35 0.11 12.21
N THR A 46 3.08 0.29 12.51
CA THR A 46 2.52 1.54 13.03
C THR A 46 1.90 1.33 14.40
N TYR A 47 2.03 2.35 15.25
CA TYR A 47 1.39 2.40 16.56
C TYR A 47 1.42 3.83 17.10
N GLN A 48 0.57 4.11 18.09
CA GLN A 48 0.61 5.36 18.83
C GLN A 48 1.60 5.29 20.01
N SER A 49 2.61 6.17 20.00
CA SER A 49 3.58 6.36 21.08
C SER A 49 3.24 7.56 21.96
N ASN A 50 3.93 7.72 23.09
CA ASN A 50 3.83 8.91 23.93
C ASN A 50 4.19 10.22 23.21
N SER A 51 4.94 10.15 22.10
CA SER A 51 5.30 11.31 21.28
C SER A 51 4.49 11.43 19.98
N GLY A 52 3.47 10.60 19.78
CA GLY A 52 2.62 10.63 18.58
C GLY A 52 2.66 9.34 17.77
N ALA A 53 2.10 9.38 16.57
CA ALA A 53 2.05 8.24 15.67
C ALA A 53 3.46 7.90 15.16
N ILE A 54 3.87 6.64 15.38
CA ILE A 54 5.14 6.10 14.92
C ILE A 54 4.88 5.17 13.74
N THR A 55 5.72 5.30 12.71
CA THR A 55 5.81 4.35 11.60
C THR A 55 7.24 3.87 11.49
N ILE A 56 7.45 2.56 11.59
CA ILE A 56 8.73 1.91 11.38
C ILE A 56 8.65 1.14 10.07
N GLU A 57 9.52 1.48 9.14
CA GLU A 57 9.62 0.86 7.81
C GLU A 57 10.99 0.20 7.62
N LYS A 58 11.21 -0.42 6.45
CA LYS A 58 12.47 -1.10 6.09
C LYS A 58 12.87 -2.22 7.06
N MET A 59 11.88 -2.86 7.67
CA MET A 59 12.07 -4.06 8.49
C MET A 59 11.75 -5.32 7.69
N SER A 60 12.42 -6.43 8.03
CA SER A 60 12.09 -7.75 7.48
C SER A 60 11.08 -8.47 8.36
N LEU A 61 10.35 -9.43 7.78
CA LEU A 61 9.44 -10.32 8.51
C LEU A 61 10.15 -11.11 9.61
N GLU A 62 11.45 -11.36 9.46
CA GLU A 62 12.29 -12.04 10.45
C GLU A 62 12.64 -11.14 11.65
N SER A 63 12.85 -9.84 11.41
CA SER A 63 13.19 -8.87 12.45
C SER A 63 11.97 -8.38 13.25
N LEU A 64 10.77 -8.47 12.68
CA LEU A 64 9.53 -7.94 13.26
C LEU A 64 9.24 -8.45 14.69
N PRO A 65 9.34 -9.77 15.01
CA PRO A 65 9.11 -10.25 16.38
C PRO A 65 10.06 -9.65 17.40
N ARG A 66 11.33 -9.43 17.01
CA ARG A 66 12.33 -8.80 17.86
C ARG A 66 12.01 -7.34 18.13
N VAL A 67 11.68 -6.57 17.08
CA VAL A 67 11.29 -5.15 17.21
C VAL A 67 10.08 -4.99 18.13
N LEU A 68 9.05 -5.81 17.94
CA LEU A 68 7.85 -5.77 18.80
C LEU A 68 8.16 -6.08 20.26
N LYS A 69 9.06 -7.04 20.52
CA LYS A 69 9.51 -7.37 21.87
C LYS A 69 10.30 -6.21 22.50
N GLU A 70 11.20 -5.58 21.74
CA GLU A 70 11.96 -4.41 22.21
C GLU A 70 11.02 -3.24 22.55
N LEU A 71 10.06 -2.92 21.66
CA LEU A 71 9.06 -1.88 21.89
C LEU A 71 8.16 -2.17 23.11
N GLN A 72 7.85 -3.44 23.36
CA GLN A 72 7.06 -3.84 24.54
C GLN A 72 7.84 -3.68 25.86
N ASN A 73 9.16 -3.86 25.81
CA ASN A 73 10.02 -3.79 26.99
C ASN A 73 10.49 -2.37 27.31
N LEU A 74 10.14 -1.38 26.48
CA LEU A 74 10.43 0.02 26.77
C LEU A 74 9.75 0.45 28.08
N ASP A 75 10.47 1.28 28.84
CA ASP A 75 9.87 1.96 29.99
C ASP A 75 8.74 2.88 29.49
N ARG A 76 7.60 2.83 30.19
CA ARG A 76 6.38 3.57 29.88
C ARG A 76 6.59 5.09 29.80
N ASN A 77 7.63 5.62 30.44
CA ASN A 77 7.95 7.05 30.44
C ASN A 77 8.77 7.49 29.21
N THR A 78 9.19 6.56 28.35
CA THR A 78 9.95 6.89 27.14
C THR A 78 9.05 7.45 26.04
N SER A 79 9.61 8.28 25.17
CA SER A 79 8.91 8.88 24.02
C SER A 79 8.35 7.81 23.06
N LEU A 80 9.09 6.73 22.86
CA LEU A 80 8.75 5.65 21.93
C LEU A 80 7.84 4.58 22.54
N ALA A 81 7.65 4.56 23.86
CA ALA A 81 6.72 3.63 24.49
C ALA A 81 5.30 3.87 23.99
N ARG A 82 4.52 2.80 23.91
CA ARG A 82 3.12 2.84 23.50
C ARG A 82 2.32 3.74 24.43
N GLN A 83 1.54 4.62 23.84
CA GLN A 83 0.65 5.49 24.58
C GLN A 83 -0.44 4.66 25.27
N GLU A 84 -0.67 4.93 26.54
CA GLU A 84 -1.77 4.37 27.33
C GLU A 84 -2.78 5.49 27.62
N VAL A 85 -4.01 5.34 27.12
CA VAL A 85 -5.12 6.28 27.35
C VAL A 85 -6.26 5.50 28.00
N ALA A 86 -6.75 5.96 29.15
CA ALA A 86 -7.83 5.31 29.88
C ALA A 86 -7.59 3.80 30.15
N ASN A 87 -6.38 3.43 30.57
CA ASN A 87 -5.93 2.05 30.79
C ASN A 87 -6.01 1.14 29.55
N GLN A 88 -6.04 1.74 28.36
CA GLN A 88 -6.00 1.03 27.08
C GLN A 88 -4.78 1.50 26.30
N THR A 89 -4.06 0.54 25.75
CA THR A 89 -2.93 0.81 24.86
C THR A 89 -3.37 0.63 23.42
N ASP A 90 -3.04 1.59 22.57
CA ASP A 90 -3.39 1.51 21.14
C ASP A 90 -2.69 0.34 20.46
N ALA A 91 -3.32 -0.26 19.46
CA ALA A 91 -2.84 -1.49 18.84
C ALA A 91 -1.57 -1.29 18.02
N PHE A 92 -0.68 -2.28 18.05
CA PHE A 92 0.28 -2.45 16.97
C PHE A 92 -0.46 -2.82 15.68
N ASN A 93 -0.06 -2.20 14.59
CA ASN A 93 -0.58 -2.49 13.27
C ASN A 93 0.58 -2.76 12.32
N VAL A 94 0.61 -3.98 11.77
CA VAL A 94 1.60 -4.43 10.80
C VAL A 94 0.91 -4.48 9.45
N SER A 95 1.40 -3.75 8.46
CA SER A 95 0.83 -3.75 7.11
C SER A 95 1.86 -4.06 6.04
N VAL A 96 1.40 -4.70 4.97
CA VAL A 96 2.19 -5.07 3.80
C VAL A 96 1.40 -4.68 2.56
N CYS A 97 2.05 -3.97 1.64
CA CYS A 97 1.47 -3.67 0.33
C CYS A 97 1.49 -4.91 -0.56
N GLY A 98 0.66 -4.91 -1.59
CA GLY A 98 0.65 -5.97 -2.58
C GLY A 98 0.36 -5.44 -3.97
N VAL A 99 0.40 -6.34 -4.93
CA VAL A 99 0.04 -6.07 -6.31
C VAL A 99 -0.91 -7.16 -6.79
N THR A 100 -1.93 -6.76 -7.55
CA THR A 100 -2.88 -7.66 -8.19
C THR A 100 -2.81 -7.50 -9.70
N TRP A 101 -3.23 -8.54 -10.43
CA TRP A 101 -3.40 -8.47 -11.87
C TRP A 101 -4.85 -8.27 -12.21
N GLN A 102 -5.10 -7.35 -13.13
CA GLN A 102 -6.40 -7.16 -13.75
C GLN A 102 -6.33 -7.55 -15.22
N ARG A 103 -7.37 -8.21 -15.70
CA ARG A 103 -7.52 -8.60 -17.09
C ARG A 103 -8.60 -7.75 -17.74
N SER A 104 -8.36 -7.31 -18.97
CA SER A 104 -9.36 -6.60 -19.76
C SER A 104 -10.57 -7.49 -20.03
N HIS A 105 -11.72 -6.88 -20.30
CA HIS A 105 -12.98 -7.58 -20.56
C HIS A 105 -12.87 -8.60 -21.72
N ASP A 106 -12.11 -8.25 -22.76
CA ASP A 106 -11.82 -9.10 -23.92
C ASP A 106 -10.75 -10.17 -23.65
N GLY A 107 -10.16 -10.18 -22.45
CA GLY A 107 -9.15 -11.14 -22.05
C GLY A 107 -7.76 -10.94 -22.68
N LYS A 108 -7.57 -9.94 -23.54
CA LYS A 108 -6.32 -9.80 -24.33
C LYS A 108 -5.21 -9.10 -23.57
N ASN A 109 -5.57 -8.16 -22.69
CA ASN A 109 -4.61 -7.33 -21.96
C ASN A 109 -4.62 -7.68 -20.47
N VAL A 110 -3.43 -7.61 -19.87
CA VAL A 110 -3.24 -7.74 -18.43
C VAL A 110 -2.48 -6.53 -17.94
N ARG A 111 -2.99 -5.88 -16.88
CA ARG A 111 -2.30 -4.81 -16.17
C ARG A 111 -2.06 -5.19 -14.71
N ILE A 112 -1.12 -4.51 -14.09
CA ILE A 112 -0.81 -4.64 -12.66
C ILE A 112 -1.43 -3.44 -11.94
N LYS A 113 -2.05 -3.69 -10.78
CA LYS A 113 -2.61 -2.66 -9.89
C LYS A 113 -1.97 -2.82 -8.51
N ALA A 114 -1.50 -1.72 -7.94
CA ALA A 114 -1.00 -1.68 -6.57
C ALA A 114 -2.15 -1.72 -5.56
N LEU A 115 -1.95 -2.45 -4.47
CA LEU A 115 -2.86 -2.60 -3.36
C LEU A 115 -2.19 -2.04 -2.09
N PRO A 116 -2.57 -0.84 -1.62
CA PRO A 116 -2.11 -0.36 -0.33
C PRO A 116 -2.72 -1.25 0.76
N GLU A 117 -1.90 -1.62 1.75
CA GLU A 117 -2.33 -2.47 2.88
C GLU A 117 -3.06 -3.74 2.41
N ALA A 118 -2.43 -4.48 1.49
CA ALA A 118 -2.96 -5.73 0.95
C ALA A 118 -3.07 -6.80 2.04
N ALA A 119 -2.18 -6.78 3.02
CA ALA A 119 -2.29 -7.55 4.25
C ALA A 119 -2.08 -6.64 5.46
N VAL A 120 -2.91 -6.83 6.48
CA VAL A 120 -2.88 -6.06 7.72
C VAL A 120 -2.99 -7.04 8.88
N LEU A 121 -2.16 -6.87 9.89
CA LEU A 121 -2.19 -7.62 11.15
C LEU A 121 -2.22 -6.60 12.30
N ARG A 122 -3.34 -6.57 13.02
CA ARG A 122 -3.54 -5.68 14.16
C ARG A 122 -3.54 -6.46 15.46
N SER A 123 -2.90 -5.94 16.50
CA SER A 123 -3.06 -6.47 17.85
C SER A 123 -2.87 -5.42 18.94
N PRO A 124 -3.76 -5.37 19.96
CA PRO A 124 -3.54 -4.57 21.16
C PRO A 124 -2.47 -5.19 22.07
N THR A 125 -2.17 -6.48 21.93
CA THR A 125 -1.14 -7.16 22.71
C THR A 125 0.08 -7.43 21.84
N ALA A 126 1.27 -7.17 22.37
CA ALA A 126 2.52 -7.44 21.66
C ALA A 126 2.78 -8.94 21.43
N CYS A 127 2.11 -9.81 22.20
CA CYS A 127 2.13 -11.25 22.01
C CYS A 127 1.07 -11.76 21.01
N PHE A 128 0.29 -10.86 20.38
CA PHE A 128 -0.71 -11.18 19.35
C PHE A 128 -1.79 -12.18 19.79
N THR A 129 -1.96 -12.40 21.09
CA THR A 129 -3.01 -13.26 21.67
C THR A 129 -4.43 -12.77 21.34
N LYS A 130 -4.58 -11.47 21.10
CA LYS A 130 -5.81 -10.82 20.64
C LYS A 130 -5.58 -10.15 19.29
N SER A 131 -5.03 -10.87 18.32
CA SER A 131 -4.77 -10.33 16.98
C SER A 131 -5.94 -10.53 16.02
N GLN A 132 -5.93 -9.74 14.96
CA GLN A 132 -6.74 -9.96 13.76
C GLN A 132 -5.87 -9.64 12.55
N ALA A 133 -5.82 -10.56 11.59
CA ALA A 133 -5.27 -10.28 10.27
C ALA A 133 -6.37 -10.18 9.22
N VAL A 134 -6.16 -9.29 8.26
CA VAL A 134 -7.02 -9.09 7.10
C VAL A 134 -6.14 -9.17 5.86
N PHE A 135 -6.46 -10.09 4.95
CA PHE A 135 -5.82 -10.23 3.65
C PHE A 135 -6.83 -9.82 2.58
N LYS A 136 -6.52 -8.75 1.85
CA LYS A 136 -7.35 -8.24 0.75
C LYS A 136 -6.96 -8.96 -0.55
N HIS A 137 -7.89 -9.71 -1.13
CA HIS A 137 -7.79 -10.37 -2.42
C HIS A 137 -8.92 -9.88 -3.35
N ALA A 138 -8.55 -9.11 -4.37
CA ALA A 138 -9.27 -8.89 -5.64
C ALA A 138 -10.71 -8.32 -5.69
N PHE A 139 -11.67 -8.71 -4.85
CA PHE A 139 -13.06 -8.33 -5.05
C PHE A 139 -13.38 -7.01 -4.31
N MET A 140 -13.49 -5.93 -5.09
CA MET A 140 -13.77 -4.54 -4.65
C MET A 140 -12.75 -3.94 -3.67
N LEU A 141 -11.65 -3.43 -4.21
CA LEU A 141 -10.99 -2.23 -3.64
C LEU A 141 -11.77 -0.97 -4.07
N GLU A 142 -13.08 -0.98 -3.85
CA GLU A 142 -13.86 0.25 -3.92
C GLU A 142 -13.77 0.89 -2.55
N HIS A 143 -13.18 2.09 -2.54
CA HIS A 143 -13.21 3.12 -1.50
C HIS A 143 -13.93 2.75 -0.19
N ASP A 144 -13.34 1.88 0.63
CA ASP A 144 -13.77 1.71 2.01
C ASP A 144 -13.00 2.73 2.84
N ASP A 145 -13.72 3.75 3.28
CA ASP A 145 -13.25 4.75 4.22
C ASP A 145 -12.83 4.03 5.52
N LEU A 146 -11.57 4.26 5.95
CA LEU A 146 -10.89 3.56 7.05
C LEU A 146 -11.60 3.67 8.41
N LEU A 147 -12.66 4.49 8.48
CA LEU A 147 -13.43 4.79 9.68
C LEU A 147 -14.75 4.01 9.79
N SER A 148 -15.15 3.24 8.77
CA SER A 148 -16.39 2.45 8.84
C SER A 148 -16.11 1.08 9.46
N PRO A 149 -16.66 0.74 10.65
CA PRO A 149 -16.54 -0.61 11.18
C PRO A 149 -17.21 -1.57 10.20
N THR A 150 -16.42 -2.45 9.59
CA THR A 150 -16.89 -3.49 8.66
C THR A 150 -17.84 -4.44 9.37
N SER A 151 -19.09 -4.01 9.45
CA SER A 151 -20.23 -4.77 9.94
C SER A 151 -20.78 -5.58 8.76
N SER A 152 -20.03 -6.55 8.27
CA SER A 152 -20.60 -7.67 7.52
C SER A 152 -19.58 -8.77 7.27
N THR A 153 -20.00 -9.96 7.67
CA THR A 153 -19.69 -11.28 7.12
C THR A 153 -19.05 -11.25 5.73
N SER A 154 -17.83 -11.80 5.64
CA SER A 154 -17.12 -12.25 4.44
C SER A 154 -17.46 -11.52 3.14
N LYS A 155 -16.98 -10.28 2.98
CA LYS A 155 -16.88 -9.70 1.63
C LYS A 155 -16.05 -10.68 0.77
N PRO A 156 -16.51 -11.07 -0.44
CA PRO A 156 -15.75 -11.96 -1.30
C PRO A 156 -14.35 -11.38 -1.48
N GLY A 157 -13.33 -12.21 -1.33
CA GLY A 157 -11.96 -11.77 -1.50
C GLY A 157 -11.32 -11.09 -0.28
N ILE A 158 -12.02 -10.75 0.80
CA ILE A 158 -11.36 -10.32 2.05
C ILE A 158 -11.37 -11.50 3.03
N TYR A 159 -10.17 -11.95 3.41
CA TYR A 159 -10.00 -13.06 4.36
C TYR A 159 -9.54 -12.51 5.70
N THR A 160 -10.38 -12.71 6.72
CA THR A 160 -10.10 -12.25 8.09
C THR A 160 -9.79 -13.44 8.98
N TYR A 161 -8.64 -13.39 9.66
CA TYR A 161 -8.18 -14.40 10.61
C TYR A 161 -8.10 -13.79 11.99
N ASN A 162 -8.77 -14.38 12.98
CA ASN A 162 -8.70 -13.94 14.36
C ASN A 162 -7.70 -14.80 15.14
N ARG A 163 -6.97 -14.19 16.08
CA ARG A 163 -5.97 -14.84 16.95
C ARG A 163 -4.82 -15.52 16.19
N ILE A 164 -4.41 -14.92 15.08
CA ILE A 164 -3.27 -15.35 14.28
C ILE A 164 -1.95 -14.80 14.83
N SER A 165 -0.96 -15.65 14.98
CA SER A 165 0.39 -15.25 15.38
C SER A 165 1.12 -14.53 14.24
N ILE A 166 2.21 -13.83 14.57
CA ILE A 166 3.08 -13.20 13.56
C ILE A 166 3.68 -14.26 12.63
N ALA A 167 4.00 -15.45 13.16
CA ALA A 167 4.56 -16.56 12.39
C ALA A 167 3.56 -17.06 11.34
N GLU A 168 2.31 -17.32 11.75
CA GLU A 168 1.23 -17.74 10.83
C GLU A 168 0.89 -16.65 9.81
N PHE A 169 0.88 -15.37 10.22
CA PHE A 169 0.70 -14.26 9.29
C PHE A 169 1.80 -14.23 8.22
N THR A 170 3.05 -14.39 8.65
CA THR A 170 4.23 -14.43 7.76
C THR A 170 4.18 -15.64 6.82
N GLU A 171 3.81 -16.81 7.34
CA GLU A 171 3.66 -18.03 6.55
C GLU A 171 2.57 -17.88 5.49
N GLN A 172 1.45 -17.24 5.84
CA GLN A 172 0.36 -16.99 4.90
C GLN A 172 0.82 -16.10 3.72
N LEU A 173 1.58 -15.03 4.00
CA LEU A 173 2.16 -14.19 2.94
C LEU A 173 3.07 -15.01 2.01
N LYS A 174 4.00 -15.78 2.59
CA LYS A 174 4.94 -16.62 1.84
C LYS A 174 4.22 -17.67 1.00
N ARG A 175 3.21 -18.34 1.58
CA ARG A 175 2.40 -19.36 0.91
C ARG A 175 1.60 -18.77 -0.26
N SER A 176 0.96 -17.62 -0.05
CA SER A 176 0.24 -16.92 -1.13
C SER A 176 1.18 -16.51 -2.25
N ASN A 177 2.36 -15.98 -1.92
CA ASN A 177 3.38 -15.65 -2.91
C ASN A 177 3.92 -16.89 -3.64
N ALA A 178 4.10 -18.02 -2.96
CA ALA A 178 4.60 -19.27 -3.54
C ALA A 178 3.62 -19.86 -4.57
N GLN A 179 2.31 -19.76 -4.33
CA GLN A 179 1.25 -20.29 -5.20
C GLN A 179 1.10 -19.54 -6.53
N LEU A 180 1.74 -18.38 -6.69
CA LEU A 180 1.66 -17.61 -7.92
C LEU A 180 2.57 -18.18 -9.03
N ALA A 181 2.03 -18.24 -10.24
CA ALA A 181 2.74 -18.70 -11.42
C ALA A 181 4.02 -17.86 -11.68
N PRO A 182 5.16 -18.48 -12.04
CA PRO A 182 6.41 -17.76 -12.32
C PRO A 182 6.26 -16.66 -13.38
N SER A 183 5.42 -16.88 -14.39
CA SER A 183 5.12 -15.91 -15.45
C SER A 183 4.46 -14.62 -14.95
N LYS A 184 3.76 -14.67 -13.81
CA LYS A 184 3.20 -13.48 -13.16
C LYS A 184 4.25 -12.76 -12.32
N LYS A 185 5.09 -13.52 -11.60
CA LYS A 185 6.22 -12.97 -10.82
C LYS A 185 7.23 -12.24 -11.72
N ALA A 186 7.57 -12.82 -12.87
CA ALA A 186 8.49 -12.21 -13.84
C ALA A 186 7.96 -10.91 -14.46
N LYS A 187 6.63 -10.73 -14.52
CA LYS A 187 6.00 -9.49 -15.00
C LYS A 187 5.97 -8.38 -13.94
N LEU A 188 6.30 -8.70 -12.68
CA LEU A 188 6.51 -7.68 -11.66
C LEU A 188 7.88 -7.07 -11.90
N GLY A 189 7.94 -6.00 -12.70
CA GLY A 189 9.12 -5.15 -12.84
C GLY A 189 9.45 -4.34 -11.59
N ILE A 190 8.81 -4.67 -10.46
CA ILE A 190 8.97 -4.03 -9.16
C ILE A 190 9.54 -5.09 -8.21
N GLN A 191 10.86 -5.08 -8.07
CA GLN A 191 11.65 -5.84 -7.12
C GLN A 191 12.28 -4.89 -6.10
N TYR A 192 12.78 -5.45 -4.99
CA TYR A 192 13.50 -4.66 -3.98
C TYR A 192 14.62 -3.81 -4.59
N ASP A 193 15.38 -4.38 -5.53
CA ASP A 193 16.49 -3.69 -6.20
C ASP A 193 16.05 -2.44 -6.96
N ASN A 194 14.79 -2.40 -7.43
CA ASN A 194 14.22 -1.20 -8.07
C ASN A 194 14.04 -0.02 -7.11
N PHE A 195 14.03 -0.26 -5.79
CA PHE A 195 13.94 0.78 -4.75
C PHE A 195 15.25 1.02 -4.00
N ALA A 196 16.28 0.22 -4.27
CA ALA A 196 17.61 0.44 -3.69
C ALA A 196 18.30 1.68 -4.32
N ARG A 197 17.85 2.08 -5.51
CA ARG A 197 18.33 3.26 -6.23
C ARG A 197 17.14 4.19 -6.50
N ALA A 198 17.38 5.50 -6.41
CA ALA A 198 16.34 6.50 -6.69
C ALA A 198 15.93 6.53 -8.17
N PHE A 199 16.84 6.11 -9.05
CA PHE A 199 16.67 6.08 -10.50
C PHE A 199 17.10 4.72 -11.04
N THR A 200 16.42 4.27 -12.09
CA THR A 200 16.89 3.17 -12.93
C THR A 200 18.20 3.54 -13.62
N GLU A 201 18.97 2.57 -14.11
CA GLU A 201 20.24 2.86 -14.83
C GLU A 201 20.02 3.75 -16.07
N HIS A 202 18.87 3.58 -16.73
CA HIS A 202 18.48 4.43 -17.84
C HIS A 202 18.20 5.87 -17.40
N GLU A 203 17.40 6.06 -16.35
CA GLU A 203 17.09 7.40 -15.81
C GLU A 203 18.34 8.08 -15.26
N GLN A 204 19.21 7.34 -14.56
CA GLN A 204 20.49 7.85 -14.08
C GLN A 204 21.37 8.30 -15.24
N GLY A 205 21.44 7.52 -16.33
CA GLY A 205 22.19 7.91 -17.53
C GLY A 205 21.66 9.19 -18.19
N ILE A 206 20.34 9.38 -18.22
CA ILE A 206 19.73 10.62 -18.73
C ILE A 206 20.06 11.81 -17.81
N ILE A 207 19.97 11.63 -16.49
CA ILE A 207 20.29 12.67 -15.50
C ILE A 207 21.76 13.07 -15.63
N ASP A 208 22.67 12.10 -15.69
CA ASP A 208 24.10 12.34 -15.81
C ASP A 208 24.42 13.08 -17.12
N GLN A 209 23.76 12.72 -18.23
CA GLN A 209 23.91 13.42 -19.50
C GLN A 209 23.42 14.88 -19.41
N LEU A 210 22.29 15.12 -18.74
CA LEU A 210 21.71 16.46 -18.60
C LEU A 210 22.58 17.35 -17.70
N LEU A 211 23.11 16.80 -16.61
CA LEU A 211 24.05 17.50 -15.72
C LEU A 211 25.39 17.81 -16.40
N GLN A 212 25.88 16.91 -17.28
CA GLN A 212 27.10 17.17 -18.07
C GLN A 212 26.86 18.24 -19.15
N SER A 213 25.64 18.33 -19.67
CA SER A 213 25.25 19.35 -20.65
C SER A 213 25.26 20.75 -20.02
N ASP A 214 24.68 20.90 -18.83
CA ASP A 214 24.65 22.18 -18.09
C ASP A 214 26.04 22.65 -17.63
N LEU A 215 26.97 21.73 -17.37
CA LEU A 215 28.36 22.08 -17.05
C LEU A 215 29.19 22.50 -18.27
N SER A 216 28.72 22.21 -19.49
CA SER A 216 29.40 22.59 -20.73
C SER A 216 29.01 23.97 -21.28
N GLU A 217 27.98 24.62 -20.70
CA GLU A 217 27.48 25.93 -21.13
C GLU A 217 28.05 27.13 -20.37
N TYR A 218 28.95 26.92 -19.40
CA TYR A 218 29.76 28.01 -18.83
C TYR A 218 31.17 27.98 -19.44
N PRO A 219 31.42 28.72 -20.53
CA PRO A 219 32.81 28.99 -20.91
C PRO A 219 33.45 29.77 -19.76
N GLU A 220 34.50 29.21 -19.17
CA GLU A 220 35.44 29.95 -18.33
C GLU A 220 35.84 31.21 -19.09
N LYS A 221 35.26 32.35 -18.70
CA LYS A 221 35.87 33.63 -19.02
C LYS A 221 37.15 33.69 -18.19
N ASN A 222 38.25 33.34 -18.85
CA ASN A 222 39.60 33.70 -18.43
C ASN A 222 39.67 35.21 -18.24
N GLU A 223 39.39 35.69 -17.02
CA GLU A 223 39.83 37.01 -16.59
C GLU A 223 41.25 36.88 -16.02
N PRO A 224 42.23 37.61 -16.57
CA PRO A 224 43.58 37.60 -16.06
C PRO A 224 43.66 38.54 -14.86
N GLY A 225 44.08 37.99 -13.72
CA GLY A 225 44.76 38.75 -12.67
C GLY A 225 43.87 39.28 -11.56
N LEU A 226 43.88 38.56 -10.44
CA LEU A 226 44.00 39.17 -9.12
C LEU A 226 44.59 38.12 -8.16
N SER A 227 45.91 38.10 -8.11
CA SER A 227 46.69 37.43 -7.07
C SER A 227 46.45 38.14 -5.74
N PHE A 228 45.59 37.60 -4.90
CA PHE A 228 45.54 37.97 -3.49
C PHE A 228 45.14 36.74 -2.68
N PHE A 229 46.13 35.96 -2.25
CA PHE A 229 46.35 35.56 -0.86
C PHE A 229 47.64 34.71 -0.84
N SER A 230 48.73 35.35 -0.41
CA SER A 230 49.98 34.70 -0.07
C SER A 230 49.76 33.84 1.17
N ASN A 231 50.00 32.54 1.05
CA ASN A 231 50.16 31.65 2.20
C ASN A 231 51.53 31.91 2.81
N ASP A 232 51.59 32.76 3.83
CA ASP A 232 52.64 32.69 4.83
C ASP A 232 52.16 31.81 5.98
N GLU A 233 52.58 30.54 5.96
CA GLU A 233 52.93 29.85 7.20
C GLU A 233 53.94 28.74 6.90
N LYS A 234 55.22 29.09 6.99
CA LYS A 234 56.34 28.16 7.14
C LYS A 234 56.60 27.95 8.64
N SER A 235 56.33 26.72 9.09
CA SER A 235 57.19 25.89 9.94
C SER A 235 58.02 26.57 11.04
N ARG A 236 57.63 26.37 12.31
CA ARG A 236 58.36 25.55 13.32
C ARG A 236 57.73 25.68 14.71
#